data_AF-A0A2I4G1I2-F1
#
_entry.id   AF-A0A2I4G1I2-F1
#
_cell.length_a   1.000
_cell.length_b   1.000
_cell.length_c   1.000
_cell.angle_alpha   90.00
_cell.angle_beta   90.00
_cell.angle_gamma   90.00
#
_symmetry.space_group_name_H-M   'P 1'
#
loop_
_entity.id
_entity.type
_entity.pdbx_description
1 polymer ?
#
loop_
_entity_poly.entity_id
_entity_poly.type
_entity_poly.pdbx_seq_one_letter_code
_entity_poly.pdbx_strand_id
1 'polypeptide(L)'
;MTLSPDSRTPLEWKFSQVFGERPHGEDVQDVDVISTIAFQKSGDYLAVGDRGGRVVIFERKDEKDTSNQHLSRDELEQLDFSFTSHPQFQYKTEFQSHEPEFDYLKSLEIEEKINNVRWCATQNGSLFILSTNDKTIKLWKVKEHRVKKVKEMDPNPLLCSENALLAERSFMSEQDKPSFDNGHNVEWTEKMATNMLPSQGVYSKIANIEDTTRTRCRKVYAHAHDFNINSISNNSDGETFISADDLRINLWNLEISNQCFNIIDMKPSNMEDLTEVITSAEFHPIHCNLLAYSSSRGFIRLVDMRCSALCDQSARILQDGGSHGFKSFFTEIIASISDIKFSNDGRHILSRDYMNLKLWDVRMDSSPVATFKVHDHLHPKLGELYNTDSIFDKFDCCISGDGIHFATGSYSNLLRIFSHGVGGAEGITIEASKSPNRA
;
A
#
# COMPACT_ATOMS: atom_id res chain seq x y z
N MET A 1 18.68 -17.62 39.90
CA MET A 1 17.61 -18.17 39.04
C MET A 1 17.94 -17.75 37.62
N THR A 2 18.50 -18.68 36.86
CA THR A 2 18.79 -18.54 35.42
C THR A 2 17.47 -18.59 34.66
N LEU A 3 17.12 -17.50 33.97
CA LEU A 3 16.01 -17.49 33.02
C LEU A 3 16.32 -18.47 31.90
N SER A 4 15.50 -19.51 31.78
CA SER A 4 15.48 -20.44 30.66
C SER A 4 15.24 -19.68 29.34
N PRO A 5 15.88 -20.05 28.22
CA PRO A 5 15.58 -19.45 26.93
C PRO A 5 14.16 -19.87 26.51
N ASP A 6 13.28 -18.88 26.46
CA ASP A 6 11.98 -18.80 25.79
C ASP A 6 11.44 -20.09 25.16
N SER A 7 10.58 -20.79 25.90
CA SER A 7 9.63 -21.77 25.38
C SER A 7 8.49 -21.06 24.62
N ARG A 8 8.81 -20.33 23.54
CA ARG A 8 7.80 -19.80 22.64
C ARG A 8 7.34 -20.90 21.70
N THR A 9 6.06 -21.24 21.77
CA THR A 9 5.44 -22.25 20.92
C THR A 9 5.58 -21.86 19.44
N PRO A 10 5.89 -22.81 18.54
CA PRO A 10 5.91 -22.53 17.10
C PRO A 10 4.55 -22.02 16.64
N LEU A 11 4.56 -21.03 15.73
CA LEU A 11 3.34 -20.46 15.17
C LEU A 11 2.57 -21.55 14.39
N GLU A 12 1.29 -21.71 14.70
CA GLU A 12 0.39 -22.58 13.96
C GLU A 12 -0.34 -21.76 12.90
N TRP A 13 0.01 -21.98 11.64
CA TRP A 13 -0.61 -21.29 10.50
C TRP A 13 -1.84 -22.07 10.02
N LYS A 14 -2.96 -21.36 9.87
CA LYS A 14 -4.24 -21.93 9.42
C LYS A 14 -4.76 -21.17 8.23
N PHE A 15 -5.38 -21.89 7.30
CA PHE A 15 -6.14 -21.28 6.22
C PHE A 15 -7.32 -20.49 6.80
N SER A 16 -7.51 -19.26 6.34
CA SER A 16 -8.59 -18.38 6.80
C SER A 16 -9.50 -17.91 5.67
N GLN A 17 -8.94 -17.26 4.64
CA GLN A 17 -9.71 -16.68 3.53
C GLN A 17 -8.98 -16.86 2.21
N VAL A 18 -9.76 -16.83 1.12
CA VAL A 18 -9.28 -16.80 -0.26
C VAL A 18 -10.18 -15.84 -1.04
N PHE A 19 -9.57 -14.99 -1.88
CA PHE A 19 -10.27 -14.04 -2.74
C PHE A 19 -9.93 -14.34 -4.20
N GLY A 20 -10.86 -14.05 -5.11
CA GLY A 20 -10.65 -14.24 -6.56
C GLY A 20 -10.79 -15.70 -7.01
N GLU A 21 -11.61 -16.50 -6.33
CA GLU A 21 -11.88 -17.88 -6.76
C GLU A 21 -12.52 -17.91 -8.15
N ARG A 22 -11.95 -18.74 -9.04
CA ARG A 22 -12.51 -19.01 -10.37
C ARG A 22 -13.08 -20.43 -10.43
N PRO A 23 -14.09 -20.67 -11.27
CA PRO A 23 -14.55 -22.02 -11.61
C PRO A 23 -13.41 -22.87 -12.19
N HIS A 24 -13.51 -24.20 -12.04
CA HIS A 24 -12.51 -25.12 -12.58
C HIS A 24 -12.38 -24.98 -14.11
N GLY A 25 -11.15 -24.72 -14.58
CA GLY A 25 -10.80 -24.68 -16.01
C GLY A 25 -10.75 -23.29 -16.64
N GLU A 26 -10.97 -22.22 -15.88
CA GLU A 26 -10.69 -20.86 -16.35
C GLU A 26 -9.25 -20.46 -16.01
N ASP A 27 -8.49 -20.06 -17.04
CA ASP A 27 -7.16 -19.51 -16.86
C ASP A 27 -7.22 -18.15 -16.14
N VAL A 28 -6.17 -17.84 -15.38
CA VAL A 28 -6.01 -16.53 -14.76
C VAL A 28 -5.74 -15.51 -15.87
N GLN A 29 -6.60 -14.50 -16.00
CA GLN A 29 -6.36 -13.41 -16.92
C GLN A 29 -5.19 -12.58 -16.38
N ASP A 30 -4.26 -12.20 -17.25
CA ASP A 30 -3.02 -11.51 -16.83
C ASP A 30 -3.33 -10.21 -16.08
N VAL A 31 -4.38 -9.48 -16.48
CA VAL A 31 -4.86 -8.25 -15.81
C VAL A 31 -5.30 -8.45 -14.35
N ASP A 32 -5.70 -9.67 -13.98
CA ASP A 32 -6.13 -10.00 -12.62
C ASP A 32 -4.99 -10.58 -11.76
N VAL A 33 -3.78 -10.72 -12.31
CA VAL A 33 -2.62 -11.19 -11.56
C VAL A 33 -2.20 -10.12 -10.57
N ILE A 34 -2.14 -10.49 -9.29
CA ILE A 34 -1.72 -9.59 -8.21
C ILE A 34 -0.22 -9.31 -8.34
N SER A 35 0.13 -8.04 -8.30
CA SER A 35 1.51 -7.57 -8.43
C SER A 35 2.07 -6.97 -7.15
N THR A 36 1.23 -6.46 -6.23
CA THR A 36 1.68 -5.87 -4.96
C THR A 36 0.61 -5.96 -3.89
N ILE A 37 1.03 -6.10 -2.64
CA ILE A 37 0.15 -6.16 -1.47
C ILE A 37 0.75 -5.30 -0.35
N ALA A 38 -0.09 -4.50 0.32
CA ALA A 38 0.37 -3.67 1.43
C ALA A 38 -0.69 -3.52 2.53
N PHE A 39 -0.31 -3.85 3.77
CA PHE A 39 -1.12 -3.54 4.95
C PHE A 39 -0.93 -2.09 5.39
N GLN A 40 -2.00 -1.48 5.87
CA GLN A 40 -1.89 -0.24 6.62
C GLN A 40 -1.22 -0.51 7.97
N LYS A 41 -0.55 0.50 8.54
CA LYS A 41 0.20 0.39 9.80
C LYS A 41 -0.60 -0.20 10.99
N SER A 42 -1.91 0.03 11.08
CA SER A 42 -2.74 -0.58 12.13
C SER A 42 -3.18 -2.02 11.82
N GLY A 43 -3.10 -2.44 10.56
CA GLY A 43 -3.63 -3.72 10.07
C GLY A 43 -5.12 -3.70 9.77
N ASP A 44 -5.79 -2.54 9.87
CA ASP A 44 -7.24 -2.43 9.62
C ASP A 44 -7.59 -2.45 8.13
N TYR A 45 -6.66 -2.06 7.26
CA TYR A 45 -6.86 -2.06 5.81
C TYR A 45 -5.73 -2.81 5.10
N LEU A 46 -6.11 -3.49 4.02
CA LEU A 46 -5.22 -4.19 3.10
C LEU A 46 -5.45 -3.66 1.70
N ALA A 47 -4.40 -3.17 1.03
CA ALA A 47 -4.46 -2.77 -0.37
C ALA A 47 -3.76 -3.82 -1.24
N VAL A 48 -4.37 -4.11 -2.38
CA VAL A 48 -3.87 -5.05 -3.39
C VAL A 48 -3.85 -4.31 -4.73
N GLY A 49 -2.71 -4.37 -5.42
CA GLY A 49 -2.57 -3.90 -6.79
C GLY A 49 -2.40 -5.08 -7.74
N ASP A 50 -2.89 -4.93 -8.97
CA ASP A 50 -2.78 -5.94 -10.03
C ASP A 50 -2.09 -5.42 -11.29
N ARG A 51 -1.89 -6.33 -12.25
CA ARG A 51 -1.31 -5.99 -13.56
C ARG A 51 -2.26 -5.19 -14.45
N GLY A 52 -3.56 -5.26 -14.22
CA GLY A 52 -4.58 -4.46 -14.89
C GLY A 52 -4.74 -3.04 -14.34
N GLY A 53 -3.83 -2.57 -13.49
CA GLY A 53 -3.80 -1.18 -13.02
C GLY A 53 -4.84 -0.82 -11.97
N ARG A 54 -5.54 -1.80 -11.39
CA ARG A 54 -6.54 -1.58 -10.35
C ARG A 54 -5.90 -1.65 -8.97
N VAL A 55 -6.48 -0.90 -8.03
CA VAL A 55 -6.18 -1.00 -6.61
C VAL A 55 -7.45 -1.37 -5.86
N VAL A 56 -7.42 -2.52 -5.19
CA VAL A 56 -8.51 -3.06 -4.38
C VAL A 56 -8.16 -2.91 -2.91
N ILE A 57 -9.09 -2.37 -2.12
CA ILE A 57 -8.95 -2.19 -0.67
C ILE A 57 -9.91 -3.12 0.04
N PHE A 58 -9.35 -3.87 0.98
CA PHE A 58 -10.09 -4.66 1.94
C PHE A 58 -10.02 -4.02 3.33
N GLU A 59 -11.10 -4.12 4.08
CA GLU A 59 -11.21 -3.68 5.46
C GLU A 59 -11.32 -4.89 6.37
N ARG A 60 -10.54 -4.86 7.46
CA ARG A 60 -10.60 -5.86 8.51
C ARG A 60 -11.91 -5.68 9.26
N LYS A 61 -12.75 -6.70 9.21
CA LYS A 61 -13.93 -6.83 10.06
C LYS A 61 -13.50 -7.58 11.31
N ASP A 62 -13.17 -6.83 12.36
CA ASP A 62 -13.22 -7.41 13.68
C ASP A 62 -14.71 -7.67 13.99
N GLU A 63 -15.03 -8.84 14.54
CA GLU A 63 -16.27 -9.04 15.29
C GLU A 63 -16.20 -8.18 16.56
N LYS A 64 -16.15 -6.85 16.40
CA LYS A 64 -16.50 -5.92 17.46
C LYS A 64 -18.02 -5.99 17.56
N ASP A 65 -18.45 -6.97 18.34
CA ASP A 65 -19.71 -7.03 19.07
C ASP A 65 -20.61 -5.82 18.85
N THR A 66 -21.56 -6.01 17.93
CA THR A 66 -22.82 -5.24 17.93
C THR A 66 -23.71 -5.68 19.11
N SER A 67 -23.13 -5.90 20.29
CA SER A 67 -23.80 -6.47 21.48
C SER A 67 -23.33 -5.85 22.80
N ASN A 68 -22.78 -4.63 22.81
CA ASN A 68 -22.59 -3.85 24.05
C ASN A 68 -23.89 -3.21 24.57
N GLN A 69 -25.00 -3.96 24.55
CA GLN A 69 -26.19 -3.64 25.32
C GLN A 69 -26.63 -4.91 26.06
N HIS A 70 -26.38 -4.92 27.37
CA HIS A 70 -26.80 -5.92 28.37
C HIS A 70 -26.07 -7.27 28.40
N LEU A 71 -24.80 -7.28 28.83
CA LEU A 71 -24.17 -8.47 29.40
C LEU A 71 -23.85 -8.28 30.88
N SER A 72 -24.03 -9.35 31.66
CA SER A 72 -23.87 -9.37 33.11
C SER A 72 -22.39 -9.47 33.52
N ARG A 73 -22.05 -9.05 34.75
CA ARG A 73 -20.65 -8.97 35.23
C ARG A 73 -19.92 -10.33 35.17
N ASP A 74 -20.64 -11.43 35.34
CA ASP A 74 -20.08 -12.80 35.29
C ASP A 74 -19.76 -13.26 33.85
N GLU A 75 -20.38 -12.67 32.82
CA GLU A 75 -20.08 -12.95 31.40
C GLU A 75 -18.87 -12.15 30.90
N LEU A 76 -18.64 -10.96 31.45
CA LEU A 76 -17.45 -10.14 31.21
C LEU A 76 -16.17 -10.81 31.74
N GLU A 77 -16.26 -11.50 32.89
CA GLU A 77 -15.13 -12.24 33.47
C GLU A 77 -14.81 -13.55 32.70
N GLN A 78 -15.74 -14.06 31.89
CA GLN A 78 -15.50 -15.20 30.99
C GLN A 78 -14.95 -14.79 29.61
N LEU A 79 -15.17 -13.55 29.18
CA LEU A 79 -14.65 -12.99 27.93
C LEU A 79 -13.13 -12.72 27.96
N ASP A 80 -12.53 -12.60 29.15
CA ASP A 80 -11.06 -12.51 29.31
C ASP A 80 -10.32 -13.76 28.76
N PHE A 81 -11.04 -14.84 28.42
CA PHE A 81 -10.47 -16.08 27.88
C PHE A 81 -10.94 -16.45 26.45
N SER A 82 -11.74 -15.62 25.78
CA SER A 82 -12.34 -15.97 24.47
C SER A 82 -12.28 -14.88 23.40
N PHE A 83 -11.17 -14.14 23.31
CA PHE A 83 -10.91 -13.25 22.18
C PHE A 83 -9.79 -13.78 21.29
N THR A 84 -10.13 -14.60 20.28
CA THR A 84 -9.43 -14.59 18.99
C THR A 84 -10.35 -15.16 17.90
N SER A 85 -11.41 -14.42 17.55
CA SER A 85 -11.97 -14.60 16.21
C SER A 85 -10.86 -14.23 15.21
N HIS A 86 -10.61 -15.08 14.22
CA HIS A 86 -9.54 -14.84 13.26
C HIS A 86 -9.91 -13.60 12.42
N PRO A 87 -8.98 -12.65 12.20
CA PRO A 87 -9.31 -11.41 11.50
C PRO A 87 -9.77 -11.73 10.08
N GLN A 88 -11.00 -11.34 9.74
CA GLN A 88 -11.56 -11.50 8.40
C GLN A 88 -11.50 -10.17 7.66
N PHE A 89 -11.01 -10.20 6.44
CA PHE A 89 -11.03 -9.06 5.53
C PHE A 89 -12.30 -9.11 4.67
N GLN A 90 -12.91 -7.94 4.45
CA GLN A 90 -14.05 -7.75 3.58
C GLN A 90 -13.69 -6.72 2.51
N TYR A 91 -14.17 -6.92 1.29
CA TYR A 91 -14.04 -5.94 0.22
C TYR A 91 -14.65 -4.59 0.64
N LYS A 92 -13.86 -3.50 0.53
CA LYS A 92 -14.30 -2.13 0.83
C LYS A 92 -14.55 -1.32 -0.44
N THR A 93 -13.57 -1.26 -1.33
CA THR A 93 -13.65 -0.49 -2.59
C THR A 93 -12.56 -0.93 -3.56
N GLU A 94 -12.80 -0.69 -4.83
CA GLU A 94 -11.80 -0.77 -5.90
C GLU A 94 -11.79 0.53 -6.70
N PHE A 95 -10.69 0.80 -7.39
CA PHE A 95 -10.60 1.88 -8.36
C PHE A 95 -9.49 1.61 -9.38
N GLN A 96 -9.68 2.10 -10.60
CA GLN A 96 -8.64 2.11 -11.62
C GLN A 96 -7.59 3.16 -11.26
N SER A 97 -6.35 2.72 -10.99
CA SER A 97 -5.26 3.61 -10.63
C SER A 97 -4.48 4.08 -11.86
N HIS A 98 -4.08 3.14 -12.71
CA HIS A 98 -3.33 3.43 -13.94
C HIS A 98 -4.06 2.85 -15.14
N GLU A 99 -3.88 3.48 -16.29
CA GLU A 99 -4.38 2.99 -17.57
C GLU A 99 -3.16 2.86 -18.49
N PRO A 100 -3.22 2.02 -19.53
CA PRO A 100 -2.10 1.89 -20.45
C PRO A 100 -1.84 3.23 -21.13
N GLU A 101 -0.59 3.68 -21.06
CA GLU A 101 -0.14 4.95 -21.63
C GLU A 101 0.92 4.66 -22.71
N PHE A 102 1.05 5.56 -23.70
CA PHE A 102 2.09 5.42 -24.73
C PHE A 102 2.89 6.71 -24.83
N ASP A 103 4.20 6.62 -24.61
CA ASP A 103 5.14 7.72 -24.85
C ASP A 103 5.53 7.74 -26.33
N TYR A 104 4.90 8.62 -27.10
CA TYR A 104 5.16 8.79 -28.54
C TYR A 104 6.58 9.30 -28.85
N LEU A 105 7.23 9.99 -27.91
CA LEU A 105 8.57 10.53 -28.13
C LEU A 105 9.63 9.44 -27.93
N LYS A 106 9.43 8.58 -26.94
CA LYS A 106 10.31 7.44 -26.67
C LYS A 106 9.89 6.16 -27.42
N SER A 107 8.74 6.17 -28.10
CA SER A 107 8.10 4.98 -28.67
C SER A 107 7.99 3.83 -27.66
N LEU A 108 7.57 4.16 -26.44
CA LEU A 108 7.53 3.24 -25.31
C LEU A 108 6.10 3.08 -24.80
N GLU A 109 5.61 1.85 -24.75
CA GLU A 109 4.37 1.51 -24.04
C GLU A 109 4.64 1.48 -22.54
N ILE A 110 3.77 2.15 -21.79
CA ILE A 110 3.80 2.19 -20.33
C ILE A 110 2.62 1.35 -19.85
N GLU A 111 2.95 0.18 -19.29
CA GLU A 111 1.95 -0.74 -18.74
C GLU A 111 1.16 -0.08 -17.60
N GLU A 112 -0.12 -0.44 -17.47
CA GLU A 112 -0.92 -0.04 -16.31
C GLU A 112 -0.57 -0.79 -15.01
N LYS A 113 0.25 -1.84 -15.09
CA LYS A 113 0.65 -2.68 -13.96
C LYS A 113 1.07 -1.85 -12.74
N ILE A 114 0.48 -2.19 -11.58
CA ILE A 114 0.85 -1.56 -10.33
C ILE A 114 2.12 -2.23 -9.78
N ASN A 115 3.24 -1.53 -9.78
CA ASN A 115 4.50 -2.07 -9.26
C ASN A 115 4.56 -2.04 -7.74
N ASN A 116 4.01 -1.02 -7.10
CA ASN A 116 4.10 -0.86 -5.66
C ASN A 116 2.93 -0.01 -5.11
N VAL A 117 2.52 -0.32 -3.88
CA VAL A 117 1.50 0.43 -3.14
C VAL A 117 2.00 0.73 -1.73
N ARG A 118 1.90 1.99 -1.30
CA ARG A 118 2.28 2.42 0.07
C ARG A 118 1.19 3.28 0.70
N TRP A 119 0.81 2.92 1.93
CA TRP A 119 -0.11 3.71 2.73
C TRP A 119 0.61 4.93 3.33
N CYS A 120 0.02 6.12 3.17
CA CYS A 120 0.47 7.33 3.85
C CYS A 120 -0.25 7.50 5.19
N ALA A 121 0.24 8.42 6.02
CA ALA A 121 -0.40 8.77 7.28
C ALA A 121 -1.86 9.20 7.06
N THR A 122 -2.77 8.66 7.87
CA THR A 122 -4.18 9.02 7.83
C THR A 122 -4.38 10.41 8.41
N GLN A 123 -5.12 11.25 7.69
CA GLN A 123 -5.48 12.59 8.15
C GLN A 123 -6.98 12.78 8.01
N ASN A 124 -7.63 13.30 9.06
CA ASN A 124 -9.04 13.69 9.05
C ASN A 124 -10.00 12.55 8.61
N GLY A 125 -9.74 11.32 9.06
CA GLY A 125 -10.55 10.14 8.71
C GLY A 125 -10.53 9.77 7.23
N SER A 126 -9.57 10.27 6.45
CA SER A 126 -9.35 9.87 5.05
C SER A 126 -8.11 9.00 4.96
N LEU A 127 -8.19 7.95 4.13
CA LEU A 127 -7.05 7.11 3.80
C LEU A 127 -6.31 7.71 2.60
N PHE A 128 -4.98 7.61 2.63
CA PHE A 128 -4.11 8.07 1.57
C PHE A 128 -3.21 6.94 1.11
N ILE A 129 -3.13 6.75 -0.21
CA ILE A 129 -2.38 5.66 -0.82
C ILE A 129 -1.53 6.23 -1.96
N LEU A 130 -0.24 5.91 -1.96
CA LEU A 130 0.59 6.04 -3.15
C LEU A 130 0.54 4.74 -3.93
N SER A 131 0.28 4.83 -5.22
CA SER A 131 0.44 3.73 -6.17
C SER A 131 1.40 4.15 -7.27
N THR A 132 2.18 3.22 -7.80
CA THR A 132 3.12 3.49 -8.90
C THR A 132 3.02 2.42 -9.98
N ASN A 133 3.18 2.83 -11.23
CA ASN A 133 3.57 1.95 -12.33
C ASN A 133 5.04 2.21 -12.70
N ASP A 134 5.48 1.86 -13.91
CA ASP A 134 6.86 2.02 -14.35
C ASP A 134 7.34 3.48 -14.45
N LYS A 135 6.43 4.46 -14.64
CA LYS A 135 6.82 5.85 -14.94
C LYS A 135 6.12 6.93 -14.11
N THR A 136 4.99 6.59 -13.50
CA THR A 136 4.13 7.55 -12.81
C THR A 136 3.74 7.05 -11.43
N ILE A 137 3.62 7.99 -10.50
CA ILE A 137 3.17 7.75 -9.13
C ILE A 137 1.92 8.59 -8.92
N LYS A 138 0.88 8.02 -8.31
CA LYS A 138 -0.38 8.72 -8.03
C LYS A 138 -0.69 8.67 -6.54
N LEU A 139 -1.07 9.82 -5.99
CA LEU A 139 -1.57 9.93 -4.61
C LEU A 139 -3.10 9.90 -4.63
N TRP A 140 -3.66 8.86 -4.05
CA TRP A 140 -5.08 8.63 -3.93
C TRP A 140 -5.59 9.01 -2.55
N LYS A 141 -6.75 9.67 -2.51
CA LYS A 141 -7.53 9.89 -1.29
C LYS A 141 -8.77 9.03 -1.34
N VAL A 142 -8.95 8.18 -0.34
CA VAL A 142 -10.12 7.33 -0.16
C VAL A 142 -10.86 7.82 1.06
N LYS A 143 -12.12 8.23 0.87
CA LYS A 143 -12.96 8.75 1.96
C LYS A 143 -14.35 8.16 1.87
N GLU A 144 -14.88 7.73 3.00
CA GLU A 144 -16.28 7.35 3.12
C GLU A 144 -17.17 8.58 2.97
N HIS A 145 -18.17 8.49 2.11
CA HIS A 145 -19.16 9.53 1.94
C HIS A 145 -20.53 9.00 2.35
N ARG A 146 -21.10 9.58 3.41
CA ARG A 146 -22.51 9.38 3.74
C ARG A 146 -23.35 10.21 2.79
N VAL A 147 -23.97 9.59 1.79
CA VAL A 147 -24.89 10.28 0.90
C VAL A 147 -26.21 10.51 1.65
N LYS A 148 -26.53 11.77 1.96
CA LYS A 148 -27.91 12.13 2.33
C LYS A 148 -28.72 12.15 1.04
N LYS A 149 -29.53 11.12 0.80
CA LYS A 149 -30.45 11.08 -0.34
C LYS A 149 -31.46 12.21 -0.18
N VAL A 150 -31.33 13.28 -0.95
CA VAL A 150 -32.35 14.33 -1.04
C VAL A 150 -33.50 13.71 -1.82
N LYS A 151 -34.67 13.56 -1.20
CA LYS A 151 -35.89 13.21 -1.94
C LYS A 151 -36.17 14.38 -2.89
N GLU A 152 -36.31 14.08 -4.19
CA GLU A 152 -37.00 15.00 -5.09
C GLU A 152 -38.37 15.30 -4.50
N MET A 153 -38.69 16.59 -4.39
CA MET A 153 -40.00 17.04 -3.97
C MET A 153 -40.90 16.93 -5.20
N ASP A 154 -41.95 16.10 -5.12
CA ASP A 154 -42.96 15.98 -6.17
C ASP A 154 -43.47 17.38 -6.56
N PRO A 155 -43.53 17.75 -7.86
CA PRO A 155 -44.05 19.04 -8.29
C PRO A 155 -45.55 19.26 -8.03
N ASN A 156 -46.26 18.28 -7.46
CA ASN A 156 -47.68 18.40 -7.16
C ASN A 156 -47.99 17.81 -5.77
N PRO A 157 -48.05 18.63 -4.71
CA PRO A 157 -48.80 18.22 -3.54
C PRO A 157 -50.27 18.17 -3.96
N LEU A 158 -50.92 17.00 -3.79
CA LEU A 158 -52.36 16.86 -3.91
C LEU A 158 -53.02 17.93 -3.02
N LEU A 159 -53.60 18.93 -3.67
CA LEU A 159 -54.39 19.99 -3.03
C LEU A 159 -55.58 19.33 -2.35
N CYS A 160 -55.62 19.38 -1.01
CA CYS A 160 -56.86 19.15 -0.27
C CYS A 160 -57.89 20.20 -0.71
N SER A 161 -59.05 19.74 -1.17
CA SER A 161 -60.16 20.57 -1.61
C SER A 161 -60.83 21.23 -0.41
N GLU A 162 -60.39 22.43 -0.02
CA GLU A 162 -61.24 23.31 0.79
C GLU A 162 -60.91 24.81 0.70
N ASN A 163 -59.80 25.21 0.05
CA ASN A 163 -59.43 26.63 -0.06
C ASN A 163 -59.53 27.23 -1.49
N ALA A 164 -60.21 26.56 -2.42
CA ALA A 164 -60.37 27.04 -3.81
C ALA A 164 -61.41 28.17 -3.99
N LEU A 165 -62.07 28.64 -2.92
CA LEU A 165 -63.17 29.62 -3.02
C LEU A 165 -62.81 31.07 -2.63
N LEU A 166 -61.52 31.39 -2.45
CA LEU A 166 -61.08 32.75 -2.09
C LEU A 166 -60.21 33.45 -3.16
N ALA A 167 -59.96 32.82 -4.31
CA ALA A 167 -59.11 33.38 -5.36
C ALA A 167 -59.88 34.00 -6.54
N GLU A 168 -61.19 34.21 -6.44
CA GLU A 168 -61.99 34.92 -7.44
C GLU A 168 -62.63 36.17 -6.83
N ARG A 169 -61.83 37.23 -6.61
CA ARG A 169 -62.31 38.63 -6.52
C ARG A 169 -61.14 39.60 -6.33
N SER A 170 -60.42 39.88 -7.41
CA SER A 170 -59.62 41.10 -7.68
C SER A 170 -58.77 40.78 -8.91
N PHE A 171 -58.93 41.34 -10.10
CA PHE A 171 -59.00 42.75 -10.49
C PHE A 171 -59.56 42.85 -11.92
N MET A 172 -60.39 43.86 -12.20
CA MET A 172 -60.70 44.36 -13.55
C MET A 172 -60.36 45.86 -13.59
N SER A 173 -59.92 46.32 -14.78
CA SER A 173 -59.58 47.70 -15.20
C SER A 173 -58.26 48.24 -14.63
N GLU A 174 -57.35 48.91 -15.37
CA GLU A 174 -57.51 49.71 -16.61
C GLU A 174 -56.14 49.97 -17.29
N GLN A 175 -56.16 50.58 -18.49
CA GLN A 175 -55.14 50.59 -19.56
C GLN A 175 -53.95 51.59 -19.44
N ASP A 176 -52.94 51.32 -20.30
CA ASP A 176 -52.14 52.24 -21.16
C ASP A 176 -50.68 52.68 -20.84
N LYS A 177 -49.76 51.98 -21.55
CA LYS A 177 -48.63 52.44 -22.43
C LYS A 177 -47.33 53.10 -21.87
N PRO A 178 -46.20 53.05 -22.63
CA PRO A 178 -44.90 52.56 -22.12
C PRO A 178 -43.73 53.58 -22.15
N SER A 179 -42.60 53.25 -21.51
CA SER A 179 -41.25 53.64 -21.97
C SER A 179 -40.11 52.82 -21.29
N PHE A 180 -39.08 52.58 -22.10
CA PHE A 180 -37.73 52.01 -21.86
C PHE A 180 -36.98 52.71 -20.70
N ASP A 181 -35.87 52.26 -20.09
CA ASP A 181 -34.82 51.29 -20.40
C ASP A 181 -34.01 50.97 -19.12
N ASN A 182 -33.29 49.84 -19.13
CA ASN A 182 -32.07 49.49 -18.37
C ASN A 182 -32.04 49.34 -16.83
N GLY A 183 -31.72 48.12 -16.41
CA GLY A 183 -30.42 47.88 -15.73
C GLY A 183 -30.44 47.50 -14.24
N HIS A 184 -30.29 46.20 -13.99
CA HIS A 184 -30.11 45.51 -12.71
C HIS A 184 -29.08 46.10 -11.72
N ASN A 185 -29.35 45.99 -10.41
CA ASN A 185 -28.46 45.31 -9.46
C ASN A 185 -29.21 44.87 -8.17
N VAL A 186 -28.98 43.64 -7.73
CA VAL A 186 -29.58 42.98 -6.56
C VAL A 186 -28.46 42.63 -5.61
N GLU A 187 -28.44 43.20 -4.41
CA GLU A 187 -27.50 42.81 -3.35
C GLU A 187 -28.25 42.47 -2.07
N TRP A 188 -28.06 41.22 -1.63
CA TRP A 188 -28.70 40.57 -0.50
C TRP A 188 -27.96 40.91 0.79
N THR A 189 -28.65 41.53 1.76
CA THR A 189 -28.20 41.61 3.15
C THR A 189 -28.76 40.46 3.98
N GLU A 190 -27.87 39.57 4.42
CA GLU A 190 -28.12 38.54 5.42
C GLU A 190 -28.14 39.12 6.84
N LYS A 191 -29.24 38.92 7.56
CA LYS A 191 -29.30 38.92 9.04
C LYS A 191 -30.06 37.67 9.46
N MET A 192 -29.35 36.59 9.79
CA MET A 192 -29.95 35.41 10.40
C MET A 192 -29.96 35.52 11.92
N ALA A 193 -31.18 35.53 12.46
CA ALA A 193 -31.48 35.32 13.86
C ALA A 193 -31.50 33.81 14.19
N THR A 194 -30.95 33.50 15.35
CA THR A 194 -31.10 32.27 16.15
C THR A 194 -32.55 31.78 16.26
N ASN A 195 -32.78 30.50 15.96
CA ASN A 195 -33.94 29.70 16.38
C ASN A 195 -33.44 28.27 16.66
N MET A 196 -33.26 27.82 17.91
CA MET A 196 -34.27 27.23 18.81
C MET A 196 -35.16 26.17 18.12
N LEU A 197 -34.80 24.90 18.33
CA LEU A 197 -35.64 23.73 18.02
C LEU A 197 -36.80 23.61 19.02
N PRO A 198 -37.97 23.15 18.58
CA PRO A 198 -38.82 22.31 19.40
C PRO A 198 -38.92 20.89 18.83
N SER A 199 -38.79 19.95 19.76
CA SER A 199 -38.98 18.51 19.63
C SER A 199 -40.44 18.13 19.39
N GLN A 200 -40.71 17.31 18.38
CA GLN A 200 -41.77 16.30 18.44
C GLN A 200 -41.50 15.20 17.42
N GLY A 201 -41.26 13.98 17.92
CA GLY A 201 -40.92 12.82 17.11
C GLY A 201 -42.15 12.10 16.60
N VAL A 202 -42.10 11.71 15.32
CA VAL A 202 -42.98 10.69 14.73
C VAL A 202 -42.21 9.99 13.58
N TYR A 203 -41.91 8.71 13.76
CA TYR A 203 -41.40 7.68 12.82
C TYR A 203 -40.27 8.06 11.84
N SER A 204 -39.02 7.80 12.25
CA SER A 204 -37.89 7.65 11.33
C SER A 204 -37.99 6.32 10.58
N LYS A 205 -38.50 6.35 9.35
CA LYS A 205 -38.33 5.28 8.38
C LYS A 205 -36.83 5.11 8.13
N ILE A 206 -36.29 3.92 8.45
CA ILE A 206 -34.89 3.55 8.24
C ILE A 206 -34.52 3.90 6.79
N ALA A 207 -33.68 4.93 6.63
CA ALA A 207 -33.00 5.19 5.39
C ALA A 207 -31.84 4.19 5.31
N ASN A 208 -31.84 3.32 4.30
CA ASN A 208 -30.63 2.58 3.94
C ASN A 208 -29.55 3.62 3.62
N ILE A 209 -28.56 3.73 4.51
CA ILE A 209 -27.33 4.46 4.26
C ILE A 209 -26.53 3.57 3.33
N GLU A 210 -26.51 3.88 2.03
CA GLU A 210 -25.46 3.38 1.16
C GLU A 210 -24.21 4.18 1.49
N ASP A 211 -23.29 3.57 2.24
CA ASP A 211 -21.94 4.10 2.44
C ASP A 211 -21.20 3.99 1.10
N THR A 212 -21.28 5.03 0.28
CA THR A 212 -20.52 5.10 -0.96
C THR A 212 -19.12 5.59 -0.64
N THR A 213 -18.12 4.72 -0.81
CA THR A 213 -16.71 5.12 -0.73
C THR A 213 -16.35 5.94 -1.96
N ARG A 214 -15.83 7.16 -1.77
CA ARG A 214 -15.36 8.01 -2.86
C ARG A 214 -13.84 7.99 -2.92
N THR A 215 -13.33 7.57 -4.07
CA THR A 215 -11.90 7.61 -4.39
C THR A 215 -11.60 8.82 -5.27
N ARG A 216 -10.47 9.50 -5.04
CA ARG A 216 -10.03 10.63 -5.85
C ARG A 216 -8.51 10.65 -5.95
N CYS A 217 -7.99 10.68 -7.18
CA CYS A 217 -6.59 11.03 -7.42
C CYS A 217 -6.36 12.51 -7.05
N ARG A 218 -5.52 12.77 -6.04
CA ARG A 218 -5.16 14.12 -5.59
C ARG A 218 -3.99 14.68 -6.39
N LYS A 219 -2.98 13.85 -6.66
CA LYS A 219 -1.72 14.26 -7.28
C LYS A 219 -1.20 13.16 -8.18
N VAL A 220 -0.51 13.57 -9.24
CA VAL A 220 0.23 12.71 -10.17
C VAL A 220 1.65 13.24 -10.23
N TYR A 221 2.61 12.39 -9.87
CA TYR A 221 4.05 12.64 -9.96
C TYR A 221 4.56 11.89 -11.18
N ALA A 222 4.98 12.60 -12.21
CA ALA A 222 5.35 12.02 -13.50
C ALA A 222 6.62 12.67 -14.06
N HIS A 223 7.18 12.04 -15.10
CA HIS A 223 8.30 12.57 -15.89
C HIS A 223 9.60 12.86 -15.12
N ALA A 224 9.84 12.14 -14.02
CA ALA A 224 11.07 12.25 -13.23
C ALA A 224 12.03 11.07 -13.37
N HIS A 225 11.54 9.95 -13.91
CA HIS A 225 12.29 8.72 -14.07
C HIS A 225 12.50 8.39 -15.54
N ASP A 226 13.74 8.06 -15.90
CA ASP A 226 14.09 7.59 -17.23
C ASP A 226 13.89 6.07 -17.32
N PHE A 227 14.19 5.34 -16.24
CA PHE A 227 14.05 3.89 -16.11
C PHE A 227 12.77 3.51 -15.34
N ASN A 228 12.53 2.22 -15.14
CA ASN A 228 11.30 1.75 -14.52
C ASN A 228 11.38 1.93 -13.01
N ILE A 229 10.33 2.50 -12.41
CA ILE A 229 10.25 2.70 -10.97
C ILE A 229 10.11 1.33 -10.30
N ASN A 230 11.11 0.97 -9.50
CA ASN A 230 11.14 -0.29 -8.75
C ASN A 230 10.59 -0.13 -7.33
N SER A 231 10.73 1.05 -6.71
CA SER A 231 10.33 1.26 -5.32
C SER A 231 9.83 2.67 -5.03
N ILE A 232 8.90 2.74 -4.08
CA ILE A 232 8.44 3.97 -3.44
C ILE A 232 8.43 3.76 -1.92
N SER A 233 8.81 4.79 -1.18
CA SER A 233 8.85 4.73 0.29
C SER A 233 8.50 6.06 0.92
N ASN A 234 7.58 6.03 1.89
CA ASN A 234 7.17 7.21 2.65
C ASN A 234 8.22 7.54 3.71
N ASN A 235 8.53 8.82 3.86
CA ASN A 235 9.40 9.26 4.93
C ASN A 235 8.63 9.33 6.26
N SER A 236 9.36 9.22 7.37
CA SER A 236 8.82 9.32 8.72
C SER A 236 8.40 10.74 9.12
N ASP A 237 8.74 11.75 8.32
CA ASP A 237 8.28 13.15 8.49
C ASP A 237 6.80 13.35 8.13
N GLY A 238 6.20 12.43 7.38
CA GLY A 238 4.81 12.52 6.91
C GLY A 238 4.56 13.54 5.80
N GLU A 239 5.60 14.15 5.25
CA GLU A 239 5.52 15.18 4.21
C GLU A 239 6.23 14.76 2.92
N THR A 240 7.29 13.96 3.03
CA THR A 240 8.13 13.56 1.89
C THR A 240 8.05 12.06 1.64
N PHE A 241 8.41 11.67 0.42
CA PHE A 241 8.58 10.27 0.03
C PHE A 241 9.65 10.19 -1.05
N ILE A 242 10.22 9.00 -1.24
CA ILE A 242 11.14 8.74 -2.35
C ILE A 242 10.50 7.83 -3.39
N SER A 243 11.02 7.94 -4.60
CA SER A 243 10.89 6.93 -5.64
C SER A 243 12.26 6.59 -6.21
N ALA A 244 12.49 5.32 -6.49
CA ALA A 244 13.71 4.85 -7.10
C ALA A 244 13.43 4.10 -8.40
N ASP A 245 14.29 4.36 -9.39
CA ASP A 245 14.45 3.53 -10.58
C ASP A 245 15.79 2.79 -10.50
N ASP A 246 16.23 2.22 -11.62
CA ASP A 246 17.46 1.42 -11.69
C ASP A 246 18.74 2.23 -11.42
N LEU A 247 18.75 3.56 -11.61
CA LEU A 247 19.95 4.40 -11.47
C LEU A 247 19.76 5.61 -10.57
N ARG A 248 18.53 5.99 -10.25
CA ARG A 248 18.20 7.24 -9.58
C ARG A 248 17.24 7.04 -8.42
N ILE A 249 17.46 7.83 -7.37
CA ILE A 249 16.48 8.02 -6.29
C ILE A 249 16.09 9.50 -6.25
N ASN A 250 14.79 9.75 -6.36
CA ASN A 250 14.20 11.08 -6.34
C ASN A 250 13.41 11.28 -5.04
N LEU A 251 13.60 12.43 -4.40
CA LEU A 251 12.86 12.90 -3.25
C LEU A 251 11.72 13.82 -3.69
N TRP A 252 10.53 13.55 -3.15
CA TRP A 252 9.29 14.27 -3.46
C TRP A 252 8.65 14.82 -2.20
N ASN A 253 7.84 15.87 -2.38
CA ASN A 253 6.93 16.34 -1.37
C ASN A 253 5.49 15.96 -1.75
N LEU A 254 4.71 15.45 -0.79
CA LEU A 254 3.35 14.94 -1.03
C LEU A 254 2.36 16.00 -1.55
N GLU A 255 2.65 17.29 -1.41
CA GLU A 255 1.80 18.37 -1.90
C GLU A 255 2.35 19.02 -3.20
N ILE A 256 3.62 18.76 -3.56
CA ILE A 256 4.29 19.32 -4.74
C ILE A 256 4.56 18.21 -5.76
N SER A 257 3.82 18.20 -6.87
CA SER A 257 3.88 17.11 -7.86
C SER A 257 4.61 17.45 -9.15
N ASN A 258 5.00 18.71 -9.34
CA ASN A 258 5.68 19.19 -10.55
C ASN A 258 7.20 19.30 -10.40
N GLN A 259 7.74 18.98 -9.23
CA GLN A 259 9.18 19.07 -8.94
C GLN A 259 9.57 17.90 -8.03
N CYS A 260 10.76 17.36 -8.29
CA CYS A 260 11.45 16.42 -7.40
C CYS A 260 12.91 16.84 -7.29
N PHE A 261 13.56 16.35 -6.24
CA PHE A 261 14.99 16.53 -6.07
C PHE A 261 15.68 15.17 -6.21
N ASN A 262 16.56 15.04 -7.18
CA ASN A 262 17.36 13.83 -7.32
C ASN A 262 18.41 13.79 -6.22
N ILE A 263 18.30 12.81 -5.32
CA ILE A 263 19.21 12.65 -4.18
C ILE A 263 20.32 11.66 -4.50
N ILE A 264 20.11 10.70 -5.40
CA ILE A 264 21.14 9.73 -5.82
C ILE A 264 21.05 9.62 -7.35
N ASP A 265 22.19 9.78 -8.03
CA ASP A 265 22.35 9.52 -9.46
C ASP A 265 23.56 8.61 -9.68
N MET A 266 23.30 7.35 -10.01
CA MET A 266 24.32 6.36 -10.36
C MET A 266 24.57 6.27 -11.86
N LYS A 267 23.96 7.16 -12.66
CA LYS A 267 24.12 7.15 -14.12
C LYS A 267 25.58 7.41 -14.51
N PRO A 268 26.27 6.45 -15.15
CA PRO A 268 27.64 6.67 -15.61
C PRO A 268 27.67 7.65 -16.81
N SER A 269 28.84 8.23 -17.07
CA SER A 269 29.01 9.09 -18.24
C SER A 269 28.84 8.33 -19.56
N ASN A 270 29.27 7.06 -19.59
CA ASN A 270 28.99 6.11 -20.67
C ASN A 270 28.14 4.97 -20.12
N MET A 271 27.00 4.68 -20.77
CA MET A 271 26.10 3.60 -20.35
C MET A 271 26.74 2.21 -20.45
N GLU A 272 27.79 2.04 -21.26
CA GLU A 272 28.54 0.78 -21.33
C GLU A 272 29.32 0.47 -20.05
N ASP A 273 29.65 1.48 -19.26
CA ASP A 273 30.34 1.33 -17.97
C ASP A 273 29.36 1.04 -16.82
N LEU A 274 28.09 0.79 -17.14
CA LEU A 274 27.09 0.48 -16.13
C LEU A 274 27.37 -0.90 -15.55
N THR A 275 27.76 -0.93 -14.28
CA THR A 275 28.10 -2.17 -13.60
C THR A 275 27.20 -2.49 -12.41
N GLU A 276 26.31 -1.58 -12.06
CA GLU A 276 25.51 -1.67 -10.85
C GLU A 276 24.18 -0.94 -11.05
N VAL A 277 23.08 -1.55 -10.61
CA VAL A 277 21.76 -0.91 -10.58
C VAL A 277 21.15 -0.98 -9.18
N ILE A 278 20.30 -0.01 -8.89
CA ILE A 278 19.46 0.05 -7.69
C ILE A 278 18.30 -0.92 -7.88
N THR A 279 18.06 -1.77 -6.89
CA THR A 279 17.01 -2.81 -7.00
C THR A 279 15.81 -2.56 -6.09
N SER A 280 16.03 -1.93 -4.93
CA SER A 280 14.99 -1.54 -3.99
C SER A 280 15.51 -0.41 -3.10
N ALA A 281 14.63 0.46 -2.64
CA ALA A 281 14.96 1.57 -1.74
C ALA A 281 13.86 1.77 -0.69
N GLU A 282 14.25 2.02 0.56
CA GLU A 282 13.31 2.25 1.65
C GLU A 282 13.85 3.26 2.67
N PHE A 283 13.00 4.19 3.09
CA PHE A 283 13.29 5.08 4.21
C PHE A 283 13.31 4.33 5.53
N HIS A 284 14.15 4.82 6.44
CA HIS A 284 14.14 4.33 7.81
C HIS A 284 12.81 4.71 8.49
N PRO A 285 12.15 3.77 9.22
CA PRO A 285 10.78 3.97 9.73
C PRO A 285 10.64 5.07 10.79
N ILE A 286 11.74 5.38 11.50
CA ILE A 286 11.79 6.39 12.59
C ILE A 286 12.66 7.61 12.24
N HIS A 287 13.83 7.43 11.63
CA HIS A 287 14.79 8.50 11.35
C HIS A 287 14.58 9.07 9.95
N CYS A 288 14.02 10.28 9.88
CA CYS A 288 13.66 10.92 8.61
C CYS A 288 14.84 11.27 7.69
N ASN A 289 16.07 11.19 8.19
CA ASN A 289 17.28 11.47 7.45
C ASN A 289 17.98 10.23 6.90
N LEU A 290 17.58 9.02 7.33
CA LEU A 290 18.23 7.78 6.93
C LEU A 290 17.46 7.06 5.83
N LEU A 291 18.19 6.67 4.79
CA LEU A 291 17.68 5.95 3.63
C LEU A 291 18.58 4.72 3.39
N ALA A 292 17.99 3.56 3.10
CA ALA A 292 18.74 2.43 2.57
C ALA A 292 18.30 2.11 1.14
N TYR A 293 19.25 1.70 0.32
CA TYR A 293 18.95 1.12 -0.99
C TYR A 293 19.85 -0.07 -1.28
N SER A 294 19.31 -1.05 -1.98
CA SER A 294 20.00 -2.28 -2.36
C SER A 294 20.47 -2.23 -3.81
N SER A 295 21.45 -3.08 -4.08
CA SER A 295 22.16 -3.15 -5.34
C SER A 295 22.03 -4.53 -6.00
N SER A 296 22.09 -4.55 -7.33
CA SER A 296 22.23 -5.78 -8.11
C SER A 296 23.52 -6.56 -7.83
N ARG A 297 24.48 -5.94 -7.12
CA ARG A 297 25.74 -6.58 -6.69
C ARG A 297 25.70 -7.19 -5.28
N GLY A 298 24.55 -7.18 -4.63
CA GLY A 298 24.37 -7.89 -3.35
C GLY A 298 24.85 -7.17 -2.10
N PHE A 299 24.83 -5.84 -2.11
CA PHE A 299 25.07 -5.03 -0.91
C PHE A 299 23.97 -3.98 -0.73
N ILE A 300 23.88 -3.45 0.49
CA ILE A 300 22.91 -2.43 0.88
C ILE A 300 23.68 -1.19 1.31
N ARG A 301 23.39 -0.06 0.71
CA ARG A 301 23.98 1.23 1.08
C ARG A 301 23.03 1.96 2.01
N LEU A 302 23.52 2.32 3.19
CA LEU A 302 22.84 3.23 4.10
C LEU A 302 23.39 4.64 3.90
N VAL A 303 22.49 5.58 3.73
CA VAL A 303 22.77 6.99 3.42
C VAL A 303 22.16 7.87 4.50
N ASP A 304 22.89 8.91 4.89
CA ASP A 304 22.38 9.98 5.76
C ASP A 304 22.25 11.28 4.97
N MET A 305 21.00 11.72 4.75
CA MET A 305 20.67 12.94 4.01
C MET A 305 21.15 14.23 4.70
N ARG A 306 21.59 14.16 5.96
CA ARG A 306 22.18 15.31 6.67
C ARG A 306 23.66 15.52 6.32
N CYS A 307 24.35 14.48 5.90
CA CYS A 307 25.77 14.55 5.58
C CYS A 307 26.02 15.28 4.26
N SER A 308 25.16 15.03 3.26
CA SER A 308 25.24 15.63 1.94
C SER A 308 23.85 15.70 1.32
N ALA A 309 23.55 16.81 0.63
CA ALA A 309 22.30 16.94 -0.12
C ALA A 309 22.22 15.90 -1.26
N LEU A 310 23.36 15.55 -1.86
CA LEU A 310 23.44 14.60 -2.97
C LEU A 310 23.72 13.17 -2.50
N CYS A 311 23.72 12.90 -1.19
CA CYS A 311 23.80 11.55 -0.64
C CYS A 311 24.94 10.69 -1.24
N ASP A 312 25.99 11.33 -1.71
CA ASP A 312 27.10 10.77 -2.49
C ASP A 312 28.02 9.90 -1.65
N GLN A 313 28.01 10.14 -0.33
CA GLN A 313 28.71 9.34 0.64
C GLN A 313 27.75 8.35 1.31
N SER A 314 28.05 7.06 1.18
CA SER A 314 27.38 6.04 1.97
C SER A 314 27.83 6.16 3.43
N ALA A 315 26.88 6.34 4.34
CA ALA A 315 27.16 6.29 5.77
C ALA A 315 27.69 4.92 6.18
N ARG A 316 27.13 3.84 5.61
CA ARG A 316 27.58 2.46 5.75
C ARG A 316 27.26 1.64 4.50
N ILE A 317 28.01 0.58 4.27
CA ILE A 317 27.73 -0.42 3.23
C ILE A 317 27.64 -1.78 3.91
N LEU A 318 26.46 -2.37 3.92
CA LEU A 318 26.24 -3.71 4.45
C LEU A 318 26.54 -4.71 3.34
N GLN A 319 27.61 -5.49 3.51
CA GLN A 319 28.04 -6.45 2.51
C GLN A 319 28.47 -7.76 3.19
N ASP A 320 28.09 -8.87 2.57
CA ASP A 320 28.39 -10.18 3.11
C ASP A 320 29.84 -10.56 2.79
N GLY A 321 30.75 -10.20 3.71
CA GLY A 321 32.16 -10.55 3.62
C GLY A 321 32.42 -12.05 3.60
N GLY A 322 31.46 -12.90 4.01
CA GLY A 322 31.60 -14.36 3.95
C GLY A 322 31.63 -14.94 2.54
N SER A 323 31.27 -14.15 1.52
CA SER A 323 31.19 -14.56 0.11
C SER A 323 32.55 -14.56 -0.64
N HIS A 324 33.67 -14.68 0.07
CA HIS A 324 35.05 -14.74 -0.50
C HIS A 324 35.39 -16.02 -1.29
N GLY A 325 34.39 -16.79 -1.75
CA GLY A 325 34.61 -17.83 -2.76
C GLY A 325 34.96 -17.23 -4.12
N PHE A 326 35.47 -18.04 -5.05
CA PHE A 326 35.56 -17.63 -6.46
C PHE A 326 34.17 -17.18 -6.93
N LYS A 327 34.04 -15.89 -7.28
CA LYS A 327 32.80 -15.35 -7.85
C LYS A 327 32.59 -15.99 -9.22
N SER A 328 31.73 -17.00 -9.27
CA SER A 328 31.26 -17.52 -10.54
C SER A 328 30.27 -16.54 -11.17
N PHE A 329 30.07 -16.64 -12.48
CA PHE A 329 29.04 -15.88 -13.19
C PHE A 329 27.66 -15.99 -12.50
N PHE A 330 27.25 -17.20 -12.12
CA PHE A 330 25.99 -17.41 -11.42
C PHE A 330 25.96 -16.81 -10.01
N THR A 331 27.11 -16.79 -9.32
CA THR A 331 27.20 -16.17 -7.98
C THR A 331 26.91 -14.67 -8.04
N GLU A 332 27.29 -13.98 -9.11
CA GLU A 332 26.98 -12.56 -9.28
C GLU A 332 25.49 -12.33 -9.58
N ILE A 333 24.88 -13.18 -10.41
CA ILE A 333 23.44 -13.09 -10.71
C ILE A 333 22.60 -13.30 -9.45
N ILE A 334 22.85 -14.39 -8.71
CA ILE A 334 22.05 -14.73 -7.52
C ILE A 334 22.35 -13.83 -6.31
N ALA A 335 23.44 -13.06 -6.34
CA ALA A 335 23.76 -12.08 -5.31
C ALA A 335 22.89 -10.82 -5.40
N SER A 336 22.26 -10.57 -6.56
CA SER A 336 21.33 -9.44 -6.73
C SER A 336 20.23 -9.48 -5.66
N ILE A 337 20.08 -8.38 -4.94
CA ILE A 337 19.02 -8.24 -3.94
C ILE A 337 17.74 -7.86 -4.64
N SER A 338 16.67 -8.63 -4.44
CA SER A 338 15.34 -8.35 -5.01
C SER A 338 14.56 -7.35 -4.16
N ASP A 339 14.63 -7.46 -2.84
CA ASP A 339 13.88 -6.59 -1.93
C ASP A 339 14.61 -6.38 -0.59
N ILE A 340 14.34 -5.23 0.02
CA ILE A 340 14.78 -4.87 1.38
C ILE A 340 13.60 -4.37 2.21
N LYS A 341 13.63 -4.69 3.51
CA LYS A 341 12.66 -4.19 4.49
C LYS A 341 13.33 -3.79 5.80
N PHE A 342 13.01 -2.61 6.32
CA PHE A 342 13.38 -2.25 7.68
C PHE A 342 12.48 -2.94 8.70
N SER A 343 13.07 -3.36 9.83
CA SER A 343 12.28 -3.73 11.01
C SER A 343 11.59 -2.50 11.60
N ASN A 344 10.47 -2.70 12.32
CA ASN A 344 9.70 -1.59 12.89
C ASN A 344 10.50 -0.71 13.87
N ASP A 345 11.50 -1.28 14.55
CA ASP A 345 12.42 -0.56 15.44
C ASP A 345 13.54 0.17 14.69
N GLY A 346 13.69 -0.07 13.38
CA GLY A 346 14.73 0.49 12.51
C GLY A 346 16.14 -0.06 12.76
N ARG A 347 16.31 -1.01 13.69
CA ARG A 347 17.62 -1.56 14.04
C ARG A 347 18.12 -2.56 13.01
N HIS A 348 17.21 -3.30 12.39
CA HIS A 348 17.55 -4.36 11.47
C HIS A 348 17.03 -4.07 10.06
N ILE A 349 17.73 -4.62 9.08
CA ILE A 349 17.30 -4.65 7.69
C ILE A 349 17.22 -6.11 7.28
N LEU A 350 16.10 -6.52 6.70
CA LEU A 350 15.95 -7.80 6.03
C LEU A 350 16.22 -7.58 4.54
N SER A 351 17.00 -8.45 3.92
CA SER A 351 17.22 -8.44 2.48
C SER A 351 16.97 -9.82 1.89
N ARG A 352 16.34 -9.87 0.73
CA ARG A 352 16.17 -11.09 -0.06
C ARG A 352 17.13 -11.04 -1.25
N ASP A 353 18.03 -12.01 -1.34
CA ASP A 353 18.71 -12.37 -2.59
C ASP A 353 18.00 -13.59 -3.20
N TYR A 354 18.44 -14.08 -4.37
CA TYR A 354 17.72 -15.18 -5.02
C TYR A 354 17.59 -16.41 -4.10
N MET A 355 18.67 -16.80 -3.41
CA MET A 355 18.75 -18.06 -2.66
C MET A 355 18.48 -17.92 -1.16
N ASN A 356 18.70 -16.73 -0.60
CA ASN A 356 18.80 -16.49 0.83
C ASN A 356 17.98 -15.29 1.27
N LEU A 357 17.50 -15.40 2.50
CA LEU A 357 16.99 -14.28 3.27
C LEU A 357 18.03 -13.91 4.34
N LYS A 358 18.46 -12.65 4.38
CA LYS A 358 19.53 -12.18 5.28
C LYS A 358 19.01 -11.09 6.20
N LEU A 359 19.26 -11.25 7.51
CA LEU A 359 18.96 -10.26 8.53
C LEU A 359 20.25 -9.52 8.88
N TRP A 360 20.23 -8.19 8.80
CA TRP A 360 21.35 -7.31 9.08
C TRP A 360 21.06 -6.45 10.31
N ASP A 361 22.07 -6.17 11.14
CA ASP A 361 22.01 -5.07 12.11
C ASP A 361 22.63 -3.85 11.45
N VAL A 362 21.92 -2.72 11.45
CA VAL A 362 22.36 -1.46 10.81
C VAL A 362 23.71 -0.97 11.35
N ARG A 363 24.11 -1.43 12.55
CA ARG A 363 25.38 -1.09 13.19
C ARG A 363 26.52 -2.07 12.87
N MET A 364 26.23 -3.20 12.23
CA MET A 364 27.20 -4.24 11.86
C MET A 364 27.26 -4.38 10.34
N ASP A 365 28.33 -3.87 9.73
CA ASP A 365 28.51 -3.85 8.27
C ASP A 365 29.25 -5.06 7.71
N SER A 366 29.98 -5.80 8.53
CA SER A 366 30.86 -6.89 8.10
C SER A 366 30.15 -8.16 7.63
N SER A 367 28.95 -8.44 8.16
CA SER A 367 28.22 -9.68 7.91
C SER A 367 26.78 -9.60 8.38
N PRO A 368 25.86 -10.37 7.79
CA PRO A 368 24.50 -10.49 8.31
C PRO A 368 24.50 -11.16 9.70
N VAL A 369 23.56 -10.76 10.54
CA VAL A 369 23.27 -11.36 11.85
C VAL A 369 22.78 -12.80 11.71
N ALA A 370 21.96 -13.04 10.68
CA ALA A 370 21.47 -14.37 10.35
C ALA A 370 21.23 -14.50 8.84
N THR A 371 21.49 -15.69 8.30
CA THR A 371 21.23 -16.04 6.90
C THR A 371 20.38 -17.30 6.86
N PHE A 372 19.23 -17.21 6.21
CA PHE A 372 18.27 -18.30 6.07
C PHE A 372 18.24 -18.79 4.62
N LYS A 373 18.38 -20.10 4.42
CA LYS A 373 18.33 -20.73 3.10
C LYS A 373 16.88 -20.95 2.68
N VAL A 374 16.45 -20.29 1.60
CA VAL A 374 15.05 -20.35 1.15
C VAL A 374 14.78 -21.62 0.38
N HIS A 375 15.53 -21.85 -0.70
CA HIS A 375 15.35 -22.98 -1.61
C HIS A 375 16.70 -23.49 -2.16
N ASP A 376 17.59 -23.91 -1.26
CA ASP A 376 18.95 -24.37 -1.59
C ASP A 376 18.98 -25.56 -2.57
N HIS A 377 17.89 -26.34 -2.63
CA HIS A 377 17.69 -27.43 -3.59
C HIS A 377 17.71 -26.98 -5.07
N LEU A 378 17.56 -25.67 -5.34
CA LEU A 378 17.68 -25.10 -6.68
C LEU A 378 19.12 -24.78 -7.09
N HIS A 379 20.08 -24.80 -6.15
CA HIS A 379 21.47 -24.45 -6.42
C HIS A 379 22.12 -25.32 -7.53
N PRO A 380 21.89 -26.64 -7.59
CA PRO A 380 22.42 -27.46 -8.68
C PRO A 380 21.78 -27.17 -10.04
N LYS A 381 20.62 -26.50 -10.07
CA LYS A 381 19.80 -26.24 -11.26
C LYS A 381 19.92 -24.81 -11.80
N LEU A 382 20.86 -24.00 -11.29
CA LEU A 382 21.03 -22.60 -11.71
C LEU A 382 21.22 -22.44 -13.22
N GLY A 383 21.89 -23.39 -13.89
CA GLY A 383 22.03 -23.38 -15.35
C GLY A 383 20.70 -23.58 -16.09
N GLU A 384 19.81 -24.43 -15.57
CA GLU A 384 18.46 -24.62 -16.14
C GLU A 384 17.60 -23.38 -15.92
N LEU A 385 17.63 -22.83 -14.69
CA LEU A 385 16.90 -21.63 -14.31
C LEU A 385 17.34 -20.39 -15.09
N TYR A 386 18.60 -20.34 -15.50
CA TYR A 386 19.12 -19.29 -16.38
C TYR A 386 18.56 -19.43 -17.80
N ASN A 387 18.46 -20.65 -18.34
CA ASN A 387 17.90 -20.87 -19.67
C ASN A 387 16.39 -20.58 -19.74
N THR A 388 15.68 -20.64 -18.61
CA THR A 388 14.25 -20.33 -18.51
C THR A 388 13.97 -18.91 -17.99
N ASP A 389 14.99 -18.06 -17.85
CA ASP A 389 14.95 -16.72 -17.26
C ASP A 389 14.43 -16.64 -15.81
N SER A 390 14.06 -17.77 -15.19
CA SER A 390 13.53 -17.84 -13.83
C SER A 390 14.57 -17.41 -12.78
N ILE A 391 15.86 -17.47 -13.08
CA ILE A 391 16.91 -16.96 -12.20
C ILE A 391 16.80 -15.45 -11.94
N PHE A 392 16.07 -14.71 -12.78
CA PHE A 392 15.84 -13.27 -12.65
C PHE A 392 14.55 -12.90 -11.93
N ASP A 393 13.79 -13.90 -11.46
CA ASP A 393 12.57 -13.68 -10.69
C ASP A 393 12.89 -12.93 -9.39
N LYS A 394 12.12 -11.88 -9.12
CA LYS A 394 12.27 -11.03 -7.93
C LYS A 394 11.27 -11.49 -6.87
N PHE A 395 11.78 -11.98 -5.75
CA PHE A 395 10.96 -12.36 -4.60
C PHE A 395 11.00 -11.26 -3.54
N ASP A 396 9.82 -10.91 -3.01
CA ASP A 396 9.71 -9.96 -1.91
C ASP A 396 9.95 -10.64 -0.56
N CYS A 397 10.21 -9.81 0.46
CA CYS A 397 10.28 -10.25 1.84
C CYS A 397 9.48 -9.34 2.77
N CYS A 398 9.11 -9.87 3.94
CA CYS A 398 8.46 -9.09 4.97
C CYS A 398 8.91 -9.49 6.37
N ILE A 399 8.78 -8.54 7.29
CA ILE A 399 9.12 -8.68 8.71
C ILE A 399 7.82 -8.53 9.51
N SER A 400 7.62 -9.40 10.50
CA SER A 400 6.50 -9.31 11.44
C SER A 400 6.59 -8.08 12.34
N GLY A 401 5.45 -7.68 12.92
CA GLY A 401 5.36 -6.48 13.75
C GLY A 401 6.29 -6.49 14.98
N ASP A 402 6.59 -7.68 15.51
CA ASP A 402 7.50 -7.92 16.64
C ASP A 402 8.98 -7.97 16.25
N GLY A 403 9.30 -7.99 14.95
CA GLY A 403 10.67 -8.06 14.44
C GLY A 403 11.35 -9.43 14.57
N ILE A 404 10.61 -10.48 14.90
CA ILE A 404 11.17 -11.82 15.20
C ILE A 404 10.97 -12.80 14.04
N HIS A 405 9.83 -12.68 13.36
CA HIS A 405 9.44 -13.57 12.27
C HIS A 405 9.63 -12.88 10.91
N PHE A 406 10.03 -13.67 9.92
CA PHE A 406 10.26 -13.20 8.56
C PHE A 406 9.59 -14.14 7.58
N ALA A 407 9.06 -13.62 6.48
CA ALA A 407 8.47 -14.47 5.45
C ALA A 407 8.91 -14.03 4.05
N THR A 408 8.98 -15.00 3.14
CA THR A 408 9.33 -14.77 1.74
C THR A 408 8.84 -15.91 0.86
N GLY A 409 8.58 -15.63 -0.41
CA GLY A 409 8.06 -16.59 -1.38
C GLY A 409 9.14 -17.49 -1.99
N SER A 410 8.69 -18.58 -2.60
CA SER A 410 9.45 -19.48 -3.47
C SER A 410 8.51 -20.06 -4.53
N TYR A 411 9.07 -20.77 -5.51
CA TYR A 411 8.31 -21.50 -6.53
C TYR A 411 7.32 -22.50 -5.94
N SER A 412 6.39 -22.97 -6.78
CA SER A 412 5.38 -23.98 -6.43
C SER A 412 4.42 -23.53 -5.31
N ASN A 413 4.07 -22.25 -5.30
CA ASN A 413 3.19 -21.63 -4.28
C ASN A 413 3.71 -21.81 -2.84
N LEU A 414 5.02 -21.97 -2.66
CA LEU A 414 5.62 -22.16 -1.35
C LEU A 414 5.93 -20.81 -0.70
N LEU A 415 5.48 -20.64 0.54
CA LEU A 415 5.85 -19.56 1.44
C LEU A 415 6.80 -20.13 2.50
N ARG A 416 7.94 -19.46 2.70
CA ARG A 416 8.96 -19.83 3.68
C ARG A 416 8.95 -18.81 4.80
N ILE A 417 8.83 -19.29 6.03
CA ILE A 417 8.72 -18.48 7.24
C ILE A 417 9.86 -18.83 8.18
N PHE A 418 10.65 -17.83 8.56
CA PHE A 418 11.80 -17.96 9.43
C PHE A 418 11.56 -17.21 10.73
N SER A 419 12.35 -17.53 11.75
CA SER A 419 12.26 -16.92 13.07
C SER A 419 13.66 -16.77 13.63
N HIS A 420 13.99 -15.59 14.16
CA HIS A 420 15.26 -15.35 14.81
C HIS A 420 15.18 -15.69 16.30
N GLY A 421 16.02 -16.60 16.79
CA GLY A 421 16.10 -16.96 18.21
C GLY A 421 15.02 -17.92 18.72
N VAL A 422 14.03 -18.29 17.89
CA VAL A 422 12.97 -19.25 18.21
C VAL A 422 12.81 -20.23 17.03
N GLY A 423 12.93 -21.54 17.28
CA GLY A 423 12.82 -22.57 16.23
C GLY A 423 14.12 -22.86 15.48
N GLY A 424 14.13 -23.94 14.68
CA GLY A 424 15.28 -24.37 13.90
C GLY A 424 15.60 -23.46 12.71
N ALA A 425 16.86 -23.44 12.27
CA ALA A 425 17.33 -22.63 11.15
C ALA A 425 16.66 -22.96 9.79
N GLU A 426 16.00 -24.11 9.69
CA GLU A 426 15.31 -24.55 8.47
C GLU A 426 13.99 -23.83 8.19
N GLY A 427 13.42 -23.11 9.17
CA GLY A 427 12.15 -22.40 9.00
C GLY A 427 10.95 -23.32 8.74
N ILE A 428 9.76 -22.73 8.60
CA ILE A 428 8.50 -23.39 8.27
C ILE A 428 8.22 -23.18 6.79
N THR A 429 7.83 -24.24 6.08
CA THR A 429 7.32 -24.16 4.70
C THR A 429 5.81 -24.35 4.73
N ILE A 430 5.10 -23.47 4.04
CA ILE A 430 3.64 -23.54 3.89
C ILE A 430 3.34 -23.47 2.40
N GLU A 431 2.41 -24.29 1.94
CA GLU A 431 1.85 -24.15 0.60
C GLU A 431 0.68 -23.18 0.66
N ALA A 432 0.72 -22.11 -0.14
CA ALA A 432 -0.38 -21.17 -0.31
C ALA A 432 -1.45 -21.78 -1.23
N SER A 433 -2.09 -22.87 -0.78
CA SER A 433 -3.15 -23.56 -1.51
C SER A 433 -4.35 -23.90 -0.61
N LYS A 434 -5.48 -24.19 -1.23
CA LYS A 434 -6.74 -24.54 -0.54
C LYS A 434 -6.64 -25.82 0.30
N SER A 435 -5.68 -26.69 -0.01
CA SER A 435 -5.46 -27.97 0.67
C SER A 435 -4.01 -28.06 1.14
N PRO A 436 -3.64 -27.38 2.23
CA PRO A 436 -2.26 -27.32 2.72
C PRO A 436 -1.67 -28.68 3.17
N ASN A 437 -2.46 -29.75 3.13
CA ASN A 437 -2.11 -31.10 3.62
C ASN A 437 -2.10 -32.20 2.53
N ARG A 438 -1.98 -31.86 1.24
CA ARG A 438 -1.65 -32.88 0.20
C ARG A 438 -0.13 -32.93 -0.02
N ALA A 439 0.58 -33.38 1.01
CA ALA A 439 1.95 -33.89 0.88
C ALA A 439 1.93 -35.41 0.72
#